data_AF-A0A498GQP5-F1
#
_entry.id   AF-A0A498GQP5-F1
#
_cell.length_a   1.000
_cell.length_b   1.000
_cell.length_c   1.000
_cell.angle_alpha   90.00
_cell.angle_beta   90.00
_cell.angle_gamma   90.00
#
_symmetry.space_group_name_H-M   'P 1'
#
loop_
_entity.id
_entity.type
_entity.pdbx_description
1 polymer ?
#
loop_
_entity_poly.entity_id
_entity_poly.type
_entity_poly.pdbx_seq_one_letter_code
_entity_poly.pdbx_strand_id
1 'polypeptide(L)' 'MTITHGQYVVNEHGEKVAIILPIEEYEKMKEDLHDLAIVAERRNEKTFSLEEMKRRL' A
#
# COMPACT_ATOMS: atom_id res chain seq x y z
N MET A 1 -1.05 8.01 15.39
CA MET A 1 -0.85 6.62 14.96
C MET A 1 0.17 5.99 15.87
N THR A 2 -0.27 5.17 16.82
CA THR A 2 0.63 4.36 17.64
C THR A 2 1.12 3.19 16.80
N ILE A 3 2.44 3.13 16.53
CA ILE A 3 3.06 1.99 15.85
C ILE A 3 3.04 0.81 16.84
N THR A 4 2.09 -0.10 16.67
CA THR A 4 2.12 -1.40 17.32
C THR A 4 3.19 -2.25 16.63
N HIS A 5 4.25 -2.57 17.37
CA HIS A 5 5.40 -3.30 16.83
C HIS A 5 4.99 -4.73 16.47
N GLY A 6 4.95 -5.05 15.17
CA GLY A 6 4.77 -6.42 14.69
C GLY A 6 5.78 -7.40 15.30
N GLN A 7 5.40 -8.66 15.45
CA GLN A 7 6.26 -9.68 16.04
C GLN A 7 7.05 -10.38 14.94
N TYR A 8 8.38 -10.41 15.06
CA TYR A 8 9.22 -11.12 14.10
C TYR A 8 9.41 -12.59 14.49
N VAL A 9 9.29 -13.47 13.50
CA VAL A 9 9.70 -14.87 13.59
C VAL A 9 11.16 -14.96 13.15
N VAL A 10 12.01 -15.54 14.00
CA VAL A 10 13.45 -15.62 13.81
C VAL A 10 13.86 -17.09 13.68
N ASN A 11 14.73 -17.41 12.71
CA ASN A 11 15.24 -18.76 12.50
C ASN A 11 16.37 -19.12 13.49
N GLU A 12 16.90 -20.35 13.39
CA GLU A 12 17.98 -20.85 14.25
C GLU A 12 19.31 -20.09 14.10
N HIS A 13 19.52 -19.40 12.98
CA HIS A 13 20.68 -18.55 12.72
C HIS A 13 20.52 -17.12 13.25
N GLY A 14 19.37 -16.78 13.83
CA GLY A 14 19.08 -15.43 14.33
C GLY A 14 18.53 -14.46 13.27
N GLU A 15 18.13 -14.96 12.10
CA GLU A 15 17.62 -14.15 10.99
C GLU A 15 16.09 -14.02 11.04
N LYS A 16 15.57 -12.83 10.78
CA LYS A 16 14.12 -12.58 10.69
C LYS A 16 13.58 -13.17 9.37
N VAL A 17 12.69 -14.15 9.47
CA VAL A 17 12.13 -14.87 8.30
C VAL A 17 10.65 -14.61 8.06
N ALA A 18 9.91 -14.16 9.09
CA ALA A 18 8.52 -13.74 8.93
C ALA A 18 8.15 -12.66 9.96
N ILE A 19 6.98 -12.03 9.77
CA ILE A 19 6.40 -11.08 10.70
C ILE A 19 4.91 -11.39 10.90
N ILE A 20 4.43 -11.27 12.14
CA ILE A 20 3.02 -11.34 12.51
C ILE A 20 2.53 -9.92 12.72
N LEU A 21 1.50 -9.55 11.99
CA LEU A 21 0.88 -8.22 12.00
C LEU A 21 -0.61 -8.34 12.30
N PRO A 22 -1.23 -7.32 12.92
CA PRO A 22 -2.67 -7.16 12.90
C PRO A 22 -3.19 -7.19 11.45
N ILE A 23 -4.30 -7.88 11.21
CA ILE A 23 -4.83 -8.04 9.85
C ILE A 23 -5.14 -6.69 9.18
N GLU A 24 -5.64 -5.72 9.95
CA GLU A 24 -5.92 -4.36 9.47
C GLU A 24 -4.67 -3.64 8.95
N GLU A 25 -3.51 -3.88 9.57
CA GLU A 25 -2.24 -3.28 9.14
C GLU A 25 -1.75 -3.91 7.84
N TYR A 26 -1.84 -5.23 7.71
CA TYR A 26 -1.51 -5.93 6.47
C TYR A 26 -2.40 -5.48 5.30
N GLU A 27 -3.72 -5.41 5.51
CA GLU A 27 -4.66 -4.95 4.49
C GLU A 27 -4.36 -3.51 4.06
N LYS A 28 -4.08 -2.62 5.03
CA LYS A 28 -3.68 -1.25 4.73
C LYS A 28 -2.37 -1.18 3.91
N MET A 29 -1.36 -1.97 4.26
CA MET A 29 -0.11 -2.00 3.49
C MET A 29 -0.34 -2.46 2.04
N LYS A 30 -1.26 -3.40 1.80
CA LYS A 30 -1.64 -3.80 0.44
C LYS A 30 -2.36 -2.67 -0.31
N GLU A 31 -3.26 -1.95 0.36
CA GLU A 31 -3.95 -0.79 -0.21
C GLU A 31 -2.93 0.29 -0.61
N ASP A 32 -1.99 0.63 0.27
CA ASP A 32 -0.93 1.61 -0.01
C ASP A 32 -0.09 1.20 -1.24
N LEU A 33 0.25 -0.09 -1.37
CA LEU A 33 0.97 -0.60 -2.56
C LEU A 33 0.13 -0.53 -3.83
N HIS A 34 -1.17 -0.81 -3.74
CA HIS A 34 -2.08 -0.71 -4.87
C HIS A 34 -2.17 0.74 -5.36
N ASP A 35 -2.37 1.70 -4.44
CA ASP A 35 -2.44 3.12 -4.78
C ASP A 35 -1.15 3.61 -5.44
N LEU A 36 0.01 3.19 -4.94
CA LEU A 36 1.30 3.52 -5.56
C LEU A 36 1.45 2.94 -6.97
N ALA A 37 0.94 1.72 -7.20
CA ALA A 37 0.93 1.13 -8.54
C ALA A 37 0.05 1.93 -9.50
N ILE A 38 -1.16 2.32 -9.08
CA ILE A 38 -2.05 3.17 -9.88
C ILE A 38 -1.39 4.51 -10.21
N VAL A 39 -0.71 5.15 -9.24
CA VAL A 39 0.03 6.40 -9.49
C VAL A 39 1.13 6.19 -10.52
N ALA A 40 1.88 5.08 -10.46
CA ALA A 40 2.95 4.78 -11.41
C ALA A 40 2.42 4.53 -12.83
N GLU A 41 1.34 3.75 -12.96
CA GLU A 41 0.69 3.46 -14.25
C GLU A 41 0.15 4.73 -14.92
N ARG A 42 -0.42 5.64 -14.11
CA ARG A 42 -1.04 6.88 -14.59
C ARG A 42 -0.07 8.05 -14.68
N ARG A 43 1.22 7.87 -14.37
CA ARG A 43 2.21 8.95 -14.28
C ARG A 43 2.33 9.81 -15.55
N ASN A 44 2.13 9.21 -16.71
CA ASN A 44 2.22 9.89 -18.02
C ASN A 44 0.85 10.11 -18.68
N GLU A 45 -0.25 9.81 -17.99
CA GLU A 45 -1.59 10.05 -18.51
C GLU A 45 -1.84 11.56 -18.65
N LYS A 46 -2.51 11.98 -19.73
CA LYS A 46 -2.91 13.37 -19.89
C LYS A 46 -3.93 13.73 -18.83
N THR A 47 -3.72 14.85 -18.15
CA THR A 47 -4.74 15.42 -17.27
C THR A 47 -5.87 16.03 -18.10
N PHE A 48 -7.07 16.06 -17.53
CA PHE A 48 -8.22 16.76 -18.10
C PHE A 48 -8.93 17.54 -17.00
N SER A 49 -9.70 18.55 -17.41
CA SER A 49 -10.41 19.41 -16.46
C SER A 49 -11.53 18.66 -15.74
N LEU A 50 -11.88 19.11 -14.53
CA LEU A 50 -13.05 18.59 -13.81
C LEU A 50 -14.35 18.70 -14.64
N GLU A 51 -14.49 19.77 -15.43
CA GLU A 51 -15.66 19.95 -16.32
C GLU A 51 -15.68 18.93 -17.47
N GLU A 52 -14.51 18.56 -17.99
CA GLU A 52 -14.39 17.45 -18.94
C GLU A 52 -14.70 16.10 -18.29
N MET A 53 -14.27 15.90 -17.03
CA MET A 53 -14.62 14.71 -16.25
C MET A 53 -16.13 14.56 -16.07
N LYS A 54 -16.80 15.62 -15.60
CA LYS A 54 -18.25 15.60 -15.35
C LYS A 54 -19.07 15.30 -16.60
N ARG A 55 -18.58 15.68 -17.79
CA ARG A 55 -19.25 15.35 -19.07
C ARG A 55 -19.13 13.88 -19.47
N ARG A 56 -18.17 13.14 -18.91
CA ARG A 56 -17.90 11.73 -19.21
C ARG A 56 -18.58 10.77 -18.21
N LEU A 57 -19.17 11.30 -17.13
CA LEU A 57 -19.96 10.57 -16.13
C LEU A 57 -21.45 10.67 -16.46
#